data_AF-A8MS22-F1
#
_entry.id   AF-A8MS22-F1
#
_cell.length_a   1.000
_cell.length_b   1.000
_cell.length_c   1.000
_cell.angle_alpha   90.00
_cell.angle_beta   90.00
_cell.angle_gamma   90.00
#
_symmetry.space_group_name_H-M   'P 1'
#
loop_
_entity.id
_entity.type
_entity.pdbx_description
1 polymer ?
#
loop_
_entity_poly.entity_id
_entity_poly.type
_entity_poly.pdbx_seq_one_letter_code
_entity_poly.pdbx_strand_id
1 'polypeptide(L)'
;MGIKQIVKVMFLFLCVIMALLCHHQSEVQAAQKPSPVACWSSINKVQGCVDAVKAATKGDYKGLSKDCCLAIYGLIDDCFPIVFSGKPDIAVLVKDACAVN
;
A
#
# COMPACT_ATOMS: atom_id res chain seq x y z
N MET A 1 11.09 -10.22 -47.48
CA MET A 1 10.02 -9.91 -46.49
C MET A 1 9.78 -8.41 -46.52
N GLY A 2 8.57 -7.94 -46.86
CA GLY A 2 8.32 -6.50 -47.02
C GLY A 2 8.32 -5.74 -45.68
N ILE A 3 8.67 -4.45 -45.68
CA ILE A 3 8.74 -3.58 -44.48
C ILE A 3 7.48 -3.72 -43.60
N LYS A 4 6.29 -3.82 -44.21
CA LYS A 4 5.01 -4.02 -43.50
C LYS A 4 4.98 -5.29 -42.63
N GLN A 5 5.62 -6.38 -43.08
CA GLN A 5 5.69 -7.63 -42.31
C GLN A 5 6.73 -7.54 -41.20
N ILE A 6 7.87 -6.88 -41.44
CA ILE A 6 8.89 -6.66 -40.41
C ILE A 6 8.32 -5.84 -39.25
N VAL A 7 7.57 -4.76 -39.56
CA VAL A 7 6.92 -3.93 -38.53
C VAL A 7 5.89 -4.74 -37.71
N LYS A 8 5.08 -5.59 -38.37
CA LYS A 8 4.14 -6.47 -37.66
C LYS A 8 4.84 -7.45 -36.74
N VAL A 9 5.90 -8.10 -37.22
CA VAL A 9 6.67 -9.06 -36.42
C VAL A 9 7.33 -8.36 -35.23
N MET A 10 7.93 -7.19 -35.45
CA MET A 10 8.52 -6.38 -34.38
C MET A 10 7.48 -5.97 -33.33
N PHE A 11 6.29 -5.55 -33.75
CA PHE A 11 5.19 -5.23 -32.84
C PHE A 11 4.73 -6.45 -32.03
N LEU A 12 4.59 -7.61 -32.66
CA LEU A 12 4.24 -8.85 -31.95
C LEU A 12 5.30 -9.22 -30.90
N PHE A 13 6.59 -9.12 -31.24
CA PHE A 13 7.66 -9.36 -30.27
C PHE A 13 7.61 -8.36 -29.10
N LEU A 14 7.39 -7.08 -29.38
CA LEU A 14 7.23 -6.07 -28.33
C LEU A 14 6.04 -6.39 -27.41
N CYS A 15 4.88 -6.75 -27.97
CA CYS A 15 3.71 -7.14 -27.17
C CYS A 15 3.99 -8.35 -26.27
N VAL A 16 4.67 -9.37 -26.79
CA VAL A 16 5.02 -10.57 -26.01
C VAL A 16 5.99 -10.24 -24.88
N ILE A 17 7.03 -9.43 -25.13
CA ILE A 17 7.97 -9.00 -24.10
C ILE A 17 7.24 -8.24 -22.98
N MET A 18 6.37 -7.30 -23.33
CA MET A 18 5.60 -6.54 -22.33
C MET A 18 4.70 -7.44 -21.49
N ALA A 19 4.01 -8.41 -22.12
CA ALA A 19 3.17 -9.36 -21.40
C ALA A 19 3.98 -10.23 -20.42
N LEU A 20 5.16 -10.70 -20.83
CA LEU A 20 6.07 -11.48 -19.98
C LEU A 20 6.59 -10.65 -18.80
N LEU A 21 6.97 -9.39 -19.04
CA LEU A 21 7.42 -8.47 -17.99
C LEU A 21 6.30 -8.19 -16.98
N CYS A 22 5.06 -7.96 -17.45
CA CYS A 22 3.91 -7.77 -16.57
C CYS A 22 3.63 -9.01 -15.70
N HIS A 23 3.72 -10.21 -16.28
CA HIS A 23 3.58 -11.45 -15.53
C HIS A 23 4.65 -11.57 -14.44
N HIS A 24 5.93 -11.39 -14.80
CA HIS A 24 7.03 -11.48 -13.85
C HIS A 24 6.91 -10.44 -12.72
N GLN A 25 6.53 -9.19 -13.03
CA GLN A 25 6.34 -8.18 -11.98
C GLN A 25 5.18 -8.52 -11.05
N SER A 26 4.08 -9.06 -11.59
CA SER A 26 2.92 -9.45 -10.79
C SER A 26 3.27 -10.56 -9.79
N GLU A 27 4.10 -11.53 -10.20
CA GLU A 27 4.58 -12.61 -9.35
C GLU A 27 5.49 -12.09 -8.23
N VAL A 28 6.46 -11.24 -8.59
CA VAL A 28 7.37 -10.62 -7.61
C VAL A 28 6.59 -9.76 -6.61
N GLN A 29 5.64 -8.95 -7.08
CA GLN A 29 4.77 -8.14 -6.20
C GLN A 29 3.89 -9.02 -5.31
N ALA A 30 3.34 -10.11 -5.81
CA ALA A 30 2.54 -11.03 -4.99
C ALA A 30 3.37 -11.69 -3.88
N ALA A 31 4.63 -12.04 -4.17
CA ALA A 31 5.55 -12.61 -3.18
C ALA A 31 6.01 -11.58 -2.13
N GLN A 32 6.06 -10.30 -2.50
CA GLN A 32 6.67 -9.24 -1.67
C GLN A 32 5.64 -8.32 -1.00
N LYS A 33 4.37 -8.35 -1.43
CA LYS A 33 3.29 -7.58 -0.81
C LYS A 33 3.15 -7.98 0.66
N PRO A 34 3.23 -7.03 1.61
CA PRO A 34 3.13 -7.34 3.01
C PRO A 34 1.75 -7.94 3.34
N SER A 35 1.76 -9.00 4.16
CA SER A 35 0.52 -9.61 4.63
C SER A 35 -0.23 -8.64 5.54
N PRO A 36 -1.57 -8.75 5.67
CA PRO A 36 -2.31 -7.93 6.61
C PRO A 36 -1.77 -8.03 8.04
N VAL A 37 -1.40 -9.23 8.47
CA VAL A 37 -0.79 -9.44 9.79
C VAL A 37 0.52 -8.66 9.94
N ALA A 38 1.37 -8.64 8.91
CA ALA A 38 2.61 -7.87 8.93
C ALA A 38 2.35 -6.36 9.04
N CYS A 39 1.38 -5.84 8.27
CA CYS A 39 1.03 -4.42 8.30
C CYS A 39 0.48 -3.95 9.65
N TRP A 40 -0.31 -4.79 10.32
CA TRP A 40 -0.86 -4.46 11.63
C TRP A 40 0.12 -4.75 12.78
N SER A 41 1.27 -5.38 12.54
CA SER A 41 2.20 -5.81 13.59
C SER A 41 2.68 -4.66 14.48
N SER A 42 3.12 -3.55 13.90
CA SER A 42 3.60 -2.39 14.68
C SER A 42 2.47 -1.70 15.45
N ILE A 43 1.28 -1.58 14.84
CA ILE A 43 0.10 -1.00 15.47
C ILE A 43 -0.37 -1.86 16.66
N ASN A 44 -0.43 -3.18 16.48
CA ASN A 44 -0.87 -4.14 17.51
C ASN A 44 0.00 -4.13 18.77
N LYS A 45 1.27 -3.73 18.66
CA LYS A 45 2.19 -3.64 19.81
C LYS A 45 1.89 -2.44 20.71
N VAL A 46 1.16 -1.44 20.23
CA VAL A 46 0.78 -0.26 21.00
C VAL A 46 -0.64 -0.46 21.55
N GLN A 47 -0.76 -0.58 22.87
CA GLN A 47 -2.04 -0.79 23.53
C GLN A 47 -3.05 0.29 23.13
N GLY A 48 -4.24 -0.14 22.69
CA GLY A 48 -5.34 0.73 22.26
C GLY A 48 -5.16 1.36 20.86
N CYS A 49 -4.00 1.22 20.21
CA CYS A 49 -3.74 1.89 18.93
C CYS A 49 -4.61 1.35 17.79
N VAL A 50 -4.94 0.04 17.78
CA VAL A 50 -5.86 -0.53 16.79
C VAL A 50 -7.24 0.12 16.87
N ASP A 51 -7.76 0.30 18.07
CA ASP A 51 -9.07 0.92 18.29
C ASP A 51 -9.02 2.41 17.97
N ALA A 52 -7.92 3.10 18.31
CA ALA A 52 -7.69 4.48 17.94
C ALA A 52 -7.65 4.67 16.41
N VAL A 53 -6.94 3.81 15.67
CA VAL A 53 -6.92 3.84 14.20
C VAL A 53 -8.32 3.60 13.63
N LYS A 54 -9.07 2.62 14.17
CA LYS A 54 -10.46 2.38 13.75
C LYS A 54 -11.37 3.59 14.02
N ALA A 55 -11.22 4.25 15.17
CA ALA A 55 -11.96 5.46 15.50
C ALA A 55 -11.57 6.62 14.58
N ALA A 56 -10.28 6.77 14.29
CA ALA A 56 -9.73 7.80 13.41
C ALA A 56 -10.23 7.65 11.97
N THR A 57 -10.44 6.41 11.49
CA THR A 57 -11.09 6.18 10.19
C THR A 57 -12.55 6.63 10.12
N LYS A 58 -13.16 6.99 11.26
CA LYS A 58 -14.49 7.59 11.37
C LYS A 58 -14.44 9.07 11.76
N GLY A 59 -13.25 9.67 11.80
CA GLY A 59 -13.04 11.07 12.16
C GLY A 59 -12.80 11.34 13.64
N ASP A 60 -12.71 10.32 14.50
CA ASP A 60 -12.35 10.51 15.91
C ASP A 60 -10.86 10.24 16.16
N TYR A 61 -10.09 11.32 16.29
CA TYR A 61 -8.64 11.28 16.44
C TYR A 61 -8.17 11.29 17.90
N LYS A 62 -9.08 11.41 18.89
CA LYS A 62 -8.71 11.62 20.30
C LYS A 62 -7.90 10.46 20.91
N GLY A 63 -8.05 9.25 20.37
CA GLY A 63 -7.34 8.06 20.83
C GLY A 63 -5.92 7.90 20.29
N LEU A 64 -5.49 8.73 19.33
CA LEU A 64 -4.18 8.60 18.69
C LEU A 64 -3.07 9.12 19.61
N SER A 65 -2.59 8.27 20.51
CA SER A 65 -1.43 8.60 21.35
C SER A 65 -0.16 8.82 20.53
N LYS A 66 0.83 9.48 21.12
CA LYS A 66 2.14 9.71 20.47
C LYS A 66 2.80 8.41 20.00
N ASP A 67 2.77 7.37 20.83
CA ASP A 67 3.29 6.04 20.48
C ASP A 67 2.49 5.38 19.35
N CYS A 68 1.17 5.57 19.32
CA CYS A 68 0.33 5.09 18.23
C CYS A 68 0.67 5.79 16.91
N CYS A 69 0.85 7.10 16.95
CA CYS A 69 1.28 7.88 15.79
C CYS A 69 2.67 7.47 15.28
N LEU A 70 3.62 7.19 16.17
CA LEU A 70 4.92 6.63 15.79
C LEU A 70 4.77 5.27 15.09
N ALA A 71 3.86 4.40 15.58
CA ALA A 71 3.58 3.13 14.92
C ALA A 71 2.95 3.31 13.52
N ILE A 72 2.09 4.34 13.34
CA ILE A 72 1.49 4.68 12.04
C ILE A 72 2.54 5.25 11.09
N TYR A 73 3.43 6.13 11.55
CA TYR A 73 4.51 6.66 10.71
C TYR A 73 5.52 5.59 10.30
N GLY A 74 5.69 4.54 11.11
CA GLY A 74 6.54 3.39 10.80
C GLY A 74 5.94 2.41 9.78
N LEU A 75 4.71 2.62 9.30
CA LEU A 75 4.12 1.79 8.22
C LEU A 75 4.86 2.04 6.91
N ILE A 76 5.28 0.94 6.26
CA ILE A 76 5.67 0.96 4.85
C ILE A 76 4.48 1.35 3.97
N ASP A 77 4.73 2.02 2.84
CA ASP A 77 3.68 2.58 1.97
C ASP A 77 2.65 1.53 1.52
N ASP A 78 3.11 0.30 1.23
CA ASP A 78 2.26 -0.83 0.81
C ASP A 78 1.25 -1.28 1.88
N CYS A 79 1.46 -0.89 3.13
CA CYS A 79 0.55 -1.21 4.23
C CYS A 79 -0.60 -0.21 4.39
N PHE A 80 -0.49 1.01 3.85
CA PHE A 80 -1.55 2.01 3.96
C PHE A 80 -2.88 1.53 3.36
N PRO A 81 -2.92 0.94 2.15
CA PRO A 81 -4.16 0.41 1.60
C PRO A 81 -4.77 -0.70 2.45
N ILE A 82 -3.96 -1.44 3.22
CA ILE A 82 -4.44 -2.53 4.07
C ILE A 82 -4.99 -1.98 5.39
N VAL A 83 -4.24 -1.10 6.06
CA VAL A 83 -4.64 -0.52 7.35
C VAL A 83 -5.86 0.37 7.20
N PHE A 84 -5.88 1.21 6.16
CA PHE A 84 -6.96 2.17 5.90
C PHE A 84 -8.00 1.65 4.91
N SER A 85 -8.03 0.33 4.64
CA SER A 85 -9.03 -0.33 3.78
C SER A 85 -9.22 0.35 2.41
N GLY A 86 -8.12 0.75 1.78
CA GLY A 86 -8.12 1.38 0.47
C GLY A 86 -8.60 2.84 0.43
N LYS A 87 -8.67 3.52 1.58
CA LYS A 87 -9.03 4.94 1.68
C LYS A 87 -7.78 5.81 1.90
N PRO A 88 -7.08 6.23 0.83
CA PRO A 88 -5.85 7.01 0.94
C PRO A 88 -6.08 8.41 1.52
N ASP A 89 -7.25 8.99 1.28
CA ASP A 89 -7.69 10.25 1.88
C ASP A 89 -7.73 10.17 3.41
N ILE A 90 -8.27 9.08 3.96
CA ILE A 90 -8.31 8.87 5.42
C ILE A 90 -6.90 8.69 5.98
N ALA A 91 -6.02 7.97 5.29
CA ALA A 91 -4.63 7.82 5.70
C ALA A 91 -3.92 9.18 5.86
N VAL A 92 -4.15 10.11 4.92
CA VAL A 92 -3.60 11.47 4.99
C VAL A 92 -4.16 12.20 6.21
N LEU A 93 -5.48 12.17 6.41
CA LEU A 93 -6.11 12.83 7.57
C LEU A 93 -5.61 12.29 8.92
N VAL A 94 -5.39 10.97 9.01
CA VAL A 94 -4.85 10.34 10.23
C VAL A 94 -3.40 10.74 10.46
N LYS A 95 -2.58 10.83 9.40
CA LYS A 95 -1.21 11.35 9.50
C LYS A 95 -1.19 12.81 9.94
N ASP A 96 -2.04 13.65 9.37
CA ASP A 96 -2.13 15.06 9.73
C ASP A 96 -2.57 15.23 11.19
N ALA A 97 -3.55 14.44 11.65
CA ALA A 97 -3.94 14.39 13.06
C ALA A 97 -2.79 13.94 13.98
N CYS A 98 -1.93 13.04 13.51
CA CYS A 98 -0.72 12.62 14.21
C CYS A 98 0.40 13.66 14.21
N ALA A 99 0.38 14.66 13.33
CA ALA A 99 1.40 15.71 13.31
C ALA A 99 1.13 16.80 14.36
N VAL A 100 -0.11 16.92 14.84
CA VAL A 100 -0.54 17.89 15.86
C VAL A 100 -0.57 17.34 17.28
N ASN A 101 -0.25 16.05 17.47
CA ASN A 101 -0.28 15.35 18.77
C ASN A 101 1.11 14.92 19.24
#